data_AF-A0A6H5GZL0-F1
#
_entry.id   AF-A0A6H5GZL0-F1
#
_cell.length_a   1.000
_cell.length_b   1.000
_cell.length_c   1.000
_cell.angle_alpha   90.00
_cell.angle_beta   90.00
_cell.angle_gamma   90.00
#
_symmetry.space_group_name_H-M   'P 1'
#
loop_
_entity.id
_entity.type
_entity.pdbx_description
1 polymer ?
#
loop_
_entity_poly.entity_id
_entity_poly.type
_entity_poly.pdbx_seq_one_letter_code
_entity_poly.pdbx_strand_id
1 'polypeptide(L)'
;MLGQCDVINMQYSMMDLLSSSLGTTTALWSMYGRSDLAALTAQELLHLEQTECCYDLIHGNSVVLALTVLVNYFTMQGEYSIAWALVNHARQRAPDSKWWLWAENTLYFTESLHKGLWQHAHSAVNQLSTVDKQESYLRLSELLLRKGDKQGASAAALDVLSSCGSNPVTQVRALILSAKANPEGALMKLSRAMELANYHYIDYWESLIALEIANIQVSDP
;
A
#
# COMPACT_ATOMS: atom_id res chain seq x y z
N MET A 1 9.05 -18.12 -8.58
CA MET A 1 10.32 -18.86 -8.60
C MET A 1 10.74 -19.01 -7.15
N LEU A 2 10.47 -20.18 -6.55
CA LEU A 2 10.72 -20.44 -5.13
C LEU A 2 12.21 -20.28 -4.86
N GLY A 3 12.56 -19.53 -3.81
CA GLY A 3 13.95 -19.39 -3.39
C GLY A 3 14.50 -20.74 -2.92
N GLN A 4 15.82 -20.91 -2.92
CA GLN A 4 16.45 -22.12 -2.37
C GLN A 4 15.97 -22.39 -0.92
N CYS A 5 15.72 -21.34 -0.14
CA CYS A 5 15.14 -21.44 1.19
C CYS A 5 13.73 -22.04 1.20
N ASP A 6 12.87 -21.69 0.24
CA ASP A 6 11.51 -22.20 0.18
C ASP A 6 11.48 -23.68 -0.20
N VAL A 7 12.38 -24.10 -1.11
CA VAL A 7 12.57 -25.51 -1.46
C VAL A 7 12.99 -26.32 -0.24
N ILE A 8 13.94 -25.80 0.55
CA ILE A 8 14.38 -26.42 1.79
C ILE A 8 13.22 -26.48 2.81
N ASN A 9 12.47 -25.39 2.98
CA ASN A 9 11.33 -25.34 3.90
C ASN A 9 10.27 -26.37 3.52
N MET A 10 9.98 -26.53 2.22
CA MET A 10 9.07 -27.57 1.72
C MET A 10 9.62 -28.98 1.99
N GLN A 11 10.90 -29.23 1.72
CA GLN A 11 11.54 -30.53 1.97
C GLN A 11 11.44 -30.97 3.43
N TYR A 12 11.58 -30.02 4.36
CA TYR A 12 11.49 -30.28 5.80
C TYR A 12 10.08 -30.08 6.38
N SER A 13 9.06 -29.86 5.54
CA SER A 13 7.67 -29.61 5.96
C SER A 13 7.50 -28.45 6.97
N MET A 14 8.38 -27.44 6.90
CA MET A 14 8.33 -26.24 7.75
C MET A 14 7.37 -25.20 7.15
N MET A 15 6.08 -25.51 7.15
CA MET A 15 5.04 -24.72 6.48
C MET A 15 4.87 -23.30 7.06
N ASP A 16 5.06 -23.12 8.36
CA ASP A 16 5.01 -21.80 9.00
C ASP A 16 6.07 -20.86 8.42
N LEU A 17 7.31 -21.34 8.29
CA LEU A 17 8.41 -20.56 7.72
C LEU A 17 8.19 -20.27 6.24
N LEU A 18 7.67 -21.25 5.48
CA LEU A 18 7.30 -21.05 4.09
C LEU A 18 6.22 -19.96 3.95
N SER A 19 5.18 -19.99 4.78
CA SER A 19 4.11 -19.00 4.74
C SER A 19 4.61 -17.59 5.05
N SER A 20 5.52 -17.45 6.00
CA SER A 20 6.17 -16.18 6.35
C SER A 20 7.08 -15.68 5.23
N SER A 21 7.86 -16.57 4.62
CA SER A 21 8.70 -16.27 3.45
C SER A 21 7.88 -15.76 2.27
N LEU A 22 6.78 -16.44 1.94
CA LEU A 22 5.87 -16.03 0.86
C LEU A 22 5.12 -14.74 1.20
N GLY A 23 4.69 -14.56 2.45
CA GLY A 23 4.06 -13.32 2.92
C GLY A 23 5.00 -12.12 2.79
N THR A 24 6.25 -12.25 3.22
CA THR A 24 7.27 -11.18 3.10
C THR A 24 7.64 -10.91 1.65
N THR A 25 7.77 -11.95 0.82
CA THR A 25 8.03 -11.81 -0.62
C THR A 25 6.89 -11.08 -1.32
N THR A 26 5.65 -11.40 -0.96
CA THR A 26 4.44 -10.72 -1.45
C THR A 26 4.44 -9.23 -1.07
N ALA A 27 4.79 -8.92 0.19
CA ALA A 27 4.92 -7.53 0.64
C ALA A 27 6.01 -6.76 -0.13
N LEU A 28 7.16 -7.39 -0.38
CA LEU A 28 8.28 -6.80 -1.11
C LEU A 28 7.92 -6.51 -2.56
N TRP A 29 7.27 -7.44 -3.27
CA TRP A 29 6.81 -7.18 -4.63
C TRP A 29 5.81 -6.04 -4.68
N SER A 30 4.88 -5.97 -3.72
CA SER A 30 3.96 -4.84 -3.60
C SER A 30 4.70 -3.53 -3.34
N MET A 31 5.76 -3.54 -2.52
CA MET A 31 6.56 -2.36 -2.21
C MET A 31 7.32 -1.84 -3.43
N TYR A 32 7.93 -2.72 -4.23
CA TYR A 32 8.61 -2.35 -5.47
C TYR A 32 7.64 -1.96 -6.60
N GLY A 33 6.34 -2.17 -6.41
CA GLY A 33 5.33 -1.83 -7.40
C GLY A 33 5.11 -2.90 -8.47
N ARG A 34 5.60 -4.12 -8.24
CA ARG A 34 5.36 -5.28 -9.12
C ARG A 34 4.08 -5.98 -8.69
N SER A 35 2.95 -5.31 -8.92
CA SER A 35 1.61 -5.71 -8.47
C SER A 35 1.22 -7.11 -8.93
N ASP A 36 1.55 -7.49 -10.16
CA ASP A 36 1.21 -8.82 -10.70
C ASP A 36 2.02 -9.93 -10.03
N LEU A 37 3.31 -9.70 -9.77
CA LEU A 37 4.13 -10.66 -9.02
C LEU A 37 3.64 -10.79 -7.58
N ALA A 38 3.26 -9.68 -6.95
CA ALA A 38 2.69 -9.69 -5.61
C ALA A 38 1.37 -10.46 -5.56
N ALA A 39 0.49 -10.28 -6.55
CA ALA A 39 -0.77 -11.01 -6.65
C ALA A 39 -0.54 -12.52 -6.87
N LEU A 40 0.41 -12.90 -7.73
CA LEU A 40 0.76 -14.30 -7.97
C LEU A 40 1.31 -14.97 -6.71
N THR A 41 2.23 -14.33 -5.98
CA THR A 41 2.77 -14.89 -4.73
C THR A 41 1.73 -14.93 -3.61
N ALA A 42 0.81 -13.96 -3.57
CA ALA A 42 -0.34 -13.99 -2.66
C ALA A 42 -1.27 -15.17 -2.95
N GLN A 43 -1.55 -15.43 -4.23
CA GLN A 43 -2.34 -16.58 -4.65
C GLN A 43 -1.63 -17.89 -4.30
N GLU A 44 -0.33 -18.02 -4.56
CA GLU A 44 0.45 -19.20 -4.19
C GLU A 44 0.32 -19.49 -2.69
N LEU A 45 0.47 -18.47 -1.84
CA LEU A 45 0.29 -18.61 -0.39
C LEU A 45 -1.11 -19.09 0.00
N LEU A 46 -2.16 -18.54 -0.62
CA LEU A 46 -3.55 -18.92 -0.33
C LEU A 46 -3.89 -20.34 -0.79
N HIS A 47 -3.27 -20.83 -1.86
CA HIS A 47 -3.48 -22.22 -2.31
C HIS A 47 -2.72 -23.24 -1.46
N LEU A 48 -1.54 -22.88 -0.92
CA LEU A 48 -0.76 -23.77 -0.04
C LEU A 48 -1.50 -24.17 1.23
N GLU A 49 -2.35 -23.27 1.73
CA GLU A 49 -3.20 -23.51 2.89
C GLU A 49 -4.25 -24.61 2.69
N GLN A 50 -4.70 -24.84 1.44
CA GLN A 50 -5.73 -25.85 1.15
C GLN A 50 -5.23 -27.29 1.35
N THR A 51 -3.95 -27.47 1.69
CA THR A 51 -3.34 -28.77 1.97
C THR A 51 -3.58 -29.17 3.43
N GLU A 52 -4.22 -30.33 3.65
CA GLU A 52 -4.86 -30.81 4.90
C GLU A 52 -4.00 -30.88 6.19
N CYS A 53 -2.72 -30.50 6.16
CA CYS A 53 -1.77 -30.67 7.28
C CYS A 53 -1.59 -29.44 8.19
N CYS A 54 -2.35 -28.34 8.02
CA CYS A 54 -1.97 -27.05 8.60
C CYS A 54 -3.13 -26.19 9.11
N TYR A 55 -3.86 -26.68 10.13
CA TYR A 55 -4.96 -25.93 10.75
C TYR A 55 -4.49 -24.67 11.52
N ASP A 56 -3.28 -24.65 12.06
CA ASP A 56 -2.76 -23.51 12.83
C ASP A 56 -2.24 -22.36 11.93
N LEU A 57 -1.83 -22.67 10.69
CA LEU A 57 -1.47 -21.67 9.67
C LEU A 57 -2.67 -20.88 9.15
N ILE A 58 -3.88 -21.39 9.38
CA ILE A 58 -5.12 -20.77 8.90
C ILE A 58 -5.29 -19.35 9.49
N HIS A 59 -4.65 -19.04 10.62
CA HIS A 59 -4.79 -17.74 11.29
C HIS A 59 -3.52 -16.87 11.19
N GLY A 60 -2.56 -17.27 10.34
CA GLY A 60 -1.27 -16.59 10.22
C GLY A 60 -1.38 -15.15 9.69
N ASN A 61 -0.62 -14.23 10.29
CA ASN A 61 -0.49 -12.84 9.83
C ASN A 61 -0.09 -12.74 8.34
N SER A 62 0.68 -13.70 7.83
CA SER A 62 1.11 -13.78 6.44
C SER A 62 -0.06 -13.91 5.46
N VAL A 63 -1.10 -14.65 5.84
CA VAL A 63 -2.28 -14.83 4.98
C VAL A 63 -3.12 -13.57 4.94
N VAL A 64 -3.34 -12.91 6.09
CA VAL A 64 -4.04 -11.62 6.14
C VAL A 64 -3.29 -10.57 5.34
N LEU A 65 -1.96 -10.59 5.37
CA LEU A 65 -1.13 -9.69 4.58
C LEU A 65 -1.26 -9.97 3.07
N ALA A 66 -1.26 -11.23 2.64
CA ALA A 66 -1.52 -11.59 1.25
C ALA A 66 -2.92 -11.17 0.78
N LEU A 67 -3.95 -11.37 1.61
CA LEU A 67 -5.29 -10.87 1.35
C LEU A 67 -5.30 -9.34 1.23
N THR A 68 -4.58 -8.63 2.10
CA THR A 68 -4.46 -7.16 2.06
C THR A 68 -3.83 -6.68 0.74
N VAL A 69 -2.81 -7.39 0.24
CA VAL A 69 -2.20 -7.09 -1.06
C VAL A 69 -3.19 -7.31 -2.20
N LEU A 70 -3.98 -8.39 -2.18
CA LEU A 70 -5.03 -8.61 -3.19
C LEU A 70 -6.16 -7.58 -3.10
N VAL A 71 -6.55 -7.16 -1.90
CA VAL A 71 -7.52 -6.05 -1.70
C VAL A 71 -7.00 -4.80 -2.38
N ASN A 72 -5.74 -4.41 -2.14
CA ASN A 72 -5.14 -3.26 -2.80
C ASN A 72 -5.09 -3.43 -4.33
N TYR A 73 -4.72 -4.62 -4.81
CA TYR A 73 -4.66 -4.94 -6.24
C TYR A 73 -6.01 -4.69 -6.93
N PHE A 74 -7.10 -5.28 -6.43
CA PHE A 74 -8.44 -5.11 -6.99
C PHE A 74 -8.98 -3.68 -6.80
N THR A 75 -8.63 -3.02 -5.70
CA THR A 75 -8.98 -1.61 -5.45
C THR A 75 -8.39 -0.70 -6.53
N MET A 76 -7.13 -0.93 -6.91
CA MET A 76 -6.46 -0.16 -7.97
C MET A 76 -7.07 -0.42 -9.37
N GLN A 77 -7.65 -1.60 -9.58
CA GLN A 77 -8.38 -1.93 -10.81
C GLN A 77 -9.82 -1.40 -10.84
N GLY A 78 -10.34 -0.91 -9.70
CA GLY A 78 -11.73 -0.47 -9.57
C GLY A 78 -12.73 -1.60 -9.30
N GLU A 79 -12.25 -2.83 -9.08
CA GLU A 79 -13.08 -4.02 -8.78
C GLU A 79 -13.44 -4.07 -7.29
N TYR A 80 -14.24 -3.08 -6.84
CA TYR A 80 -14.55 -2.89 -5.42
C TYR A 80 -15.35 -4.04 -4.81
N SER A 81 -16.21 -4.70 -5.58
CA SER A 81 -17.00 -5.85 -5.10
C SER A 81 -16.09 -7.01 -4.66
N ILE A 82 -15.07 -7.30 -5.45
CA ILE A 82 -14.08 -8.35 -5.17
C ILE A 82 -13.23 -7.93 -3.96
N ALA A 83 -12.78 -6.68 -3.93
CA ALA A 83 -12.00 -6.15 -2.81
C ALA A 83 -12.76 -6.26 -1.48
N TRP A 84 -14.05 -5.91 -1.45
CA TRP A 84 -14.89 -6.04 -0.25
C TRP A 84 -15.09 -7.50 0.17
N ALA A 85 -15.28 -8.41 -0.78
CA ALA A 85 -15.36 -9.85 -0.47
C ALA A 85 -14.07 -10.36 0.20
N LEU A 86 -12.90 -9.92 -0.29
CA LEU A 86 -11.60 -10.27 0.28
C LEU A 86 -11.37 -9.67 1.68
N VAL A 87 -11.79 -8.42 1.91
CA VAL A 87 -11.76 -7.80 3.25
C VAL A 87 -12.62 -8.59 4.24
N ASN A 88 -13.84 -8.96 3.84
CA ASN A 88 -14.72 -9.76 4.68
C ASN A 88 -14.12 -11.13 4.99
N HIS A 89 -13.49 -11.76 3.99
CA HIS A 89 -12.76 -13.02 4.19
C HIS A 89 -11.59 -12.85 5.18
N ALA A 90 -10.78 -11.79 5.03
CA ALA A 90 -9.68 -11.48 5.93
C ALA A 90 -10.16 -11.24 7.38
N ARG A 91 -11.26 -10.52 7.56
CA ARG A 91 -11.88 -10.25 8.87
C ARG A 91 -12.38 -11.52 9.55
N GLN A 92 -13.10 -12.38 8.83
CA GLN A 92 -13.61 -13.65 9.37
C GLN A 92 -12.48 -14.56 9.84
N ARG A 93 -11.36 -14.48 9.14
CA ARG A 93 -10.21 -15.34 9.35
C ARG A 93 -9.27 -14.88 10.46
N ALA A 94 -9.09 -13.58 10.62
CA ALA A 94 -8.21 -13.02 11.64
C ALA A 94 -8.78 -11.72 12.21
N PRO A 95 -9.85 -11.79 13.02
CA PRO A 95 -10.58 -10.62 13.50
C PRO A 95 -9.69 -9.64 14.29
N ASP A 96 -8.68 -10.15 14.99
CA ASP A 96 -7.77 -9.33 15.80
C ASP A 96 -6.61 -8.71 14.98
N SER A 97 -6.48 -9.05 13.70
CA SER A 97 -5.38 -8.55 12.88
C SER A 97 -5.62 -7.12 12.43
N LYS A 98 -4.66 -6.23 12.71
CA LYS A 98 -4.74 -4.84 12.25
C LYS A 98 -4.72 -4.69 10.72
N TRP A 99 -4.22 -5.69 9.98
CA TRP A 99 -3.98 -5.58 8.54
C TRP A 99 -5.26 -5.60 7.71
N TRP A 100 -6.27 -6.40 8.09
CA TRP A 100 -7.57 -6.34 7.41
C TRP A 100 -8.25 -5.00 7.66
N LEU A 101 -8.10 -4.42 8.85
CA LEU A 101 -8.65 -3.10 9.19
C LEU A 101 -7.95 -1.99 8.39
N TRP A 102 -6.63 -2.10 8.22
CA TRP A 102 -5.87 -1.20 7.34
C TRP A 102 -6.35 -1.32 5.89
N ALA A 103 -6.56 -2.54 5.39
CA ALA A 103 -7.03 -2.81 4.03
C ALA A 103 -8.44 -2.27 3.78
N GLU A 104 -9.36 -2.50 4.73
CA GLU A 104 -10.73 -1.98 4.69
C GLU A 104 -10.75 -0.46 4.57
N ASN A 105 -10.01 0.22 5.46
CA ASN A 105 -10.00 1.69 5.47
C ASN A 105 -9.36 2.27 4.20
N THR A 106 -8.35 1.60 3.66
CA THR A 106 -7.72 2.00 2.38
C THR A 106 -8.69 1.83 1.21
N LEU A 107 -9.39 0.70 1.13
CA LEU A 107 -10.44 0.44 0.14
C LEU A 107 -11.58 1.46 0.25
N TYR A 108 -12.13 1.63 1.45
CA TYR A 108 -13.24 2.52 1.71
C TYR A 108 -12.89 3.99 1.42
N PHE A 109 -11.65 4.39 1.73
CA PHE A 109 -11.12 5.69 1.34
C PHE A 109 -11.11 5.86 -0.17
N THR A 110 -10.46 4.95 -0.91
CA THR A 110 -10.30 5.07 -2.36
C THR A 110 -11.65 5.08 -3.08
N GLU A 111 -12.56 4.18 -2.71
CA GLU A 111 -13.91 4.12 -3.26
C GLU A 111 -14.69 5.40 -2.97
N SER A 112 -14.67 5.89 -1.73
CA SER A 112 -15.36 7.13 -1.33
C SER A 112 -14.79 8.36 -2.03
N LEU A 113 -13.46 8.42 -2.19
CA LEU A 113 -12.78 9.51 -2.88
C LEU A 113 -13.18 9.57 -4.35
N HIS A 114 -13.25 8.41 -5.02
CA HIS A 114 -13.67 8.32 -6.42
C HIS A 114 -15.15 8.69 -6.62
N LYS A 115 -16.00 8.38 -5.63
CA LYS A 115 -17.41 8.80 -5.61
C LYS A 115 -17.63 10.26 -5.19
N GLY A 116 -16.58 10.99 -4.80
CA GLY A 116 -16.68 12.36 -4.30
C GLY A 116 -17.33 12.49 -2.91
N LEU A 117 -17.41 11.39 -2.16
CA LEU A 117 -18.00 11.33 -0.81
C LEU A 117 -16.98 11.77 0.25
N TRP A 118 -16.70 13.08 0.31
CA TRP A 118 -15.63 13.64 1.15
C TRP A 118 -15.72 13.28 2.63
N GLN A 119 -16.92 13.26 3.20
CA GLN A 119 -17.13 12.92 4.61
C GLN A 119 -16.81 11.44 4.89
N HIS A 120 -17.13 10.55 3.94
CA HIS A 120 -16.87 9.11 4.08
C HIS A 120 -15.37 8.85 3.97
N ALA A 121 -14.71 9.48 2.98
CA ALA A 121 -13.26 9.40 2.84
C ALA A 121 -12.53 9.96 4.07
N HIS A 122 -13.00 11.07 4.65
CA HIS A 122 -12.43 11.60 5.88
C HIS A 122 -12.66 10.68 7.10
N SER A 123 -13.82 10.03 7.19
CA SER A 123 -14.07 9.01 8.23
C SER A 123 -13.11 7.83 8.11
N ALA A 124 -12.83 7.37 6.88
CA ALA A 124 -11.86 6.30 6.63
C ALA A 124 -10.44 6.70 7.08
N VAL A 125 -10.03 7.95 6.83
CA VAL A 125 -8.75 8.50 7.32
C VAL A 125 -8.69 8.44 8.86
N ASN A 126 -9.74 8.89 9.54
CA ASN A 126 -9.77 8.89 11.01
C ASN A 126 -9.68 7.47 11.59
N GLN A 127 -10.37 6.51 10.98
CA GLN A 127 -10.28 5.10 11.36
C GLN A 127 -8.87 4.54 11.08
N LEU A 128 -8.29 4.85 9.93
CA LEU A 128 -6.94 4.43 9.56
C LEU A 128 -5.87 4.94 10.54
N SER A 129 -6.05 6.14 11.09
CA SER A 129 -5.12 6.73 12.08
C SER A 129 -4.92 5.88 13.34
N THR A 130 -5.88 5.01 13.66
CA THR A 130 -5.80 4.08 14.80
C THR A 130 -4.84 2.92 14.55
N VAL A 131 -4.59 2.60 13.27
CA VAL A 131 -3.75 1.47 12.83
C VAL A 131 -2.42 1.94 12.27
N ASP A 132 -2.45 2.98 11.44
CA ASP A 132 -1.29 3.53 10.74
C ASP A 132 -1.45 5.05 10.58
N LYS A 133 -0.73 5.80 11.43
CA LYS A 133 -0.75 7.25 11.42
C LYS A 133 -0.13 7.84 10.17
N GLN A 134 0.95 7.25 9.65
CA GLN A 134 1.64 7.78 8.47
C GLN A 134 0.76 7.62 7.23
N GLU A 135 0.17 6.43 7.04
CA GLU A 135 -0.78 6.22 5.94
C GLU A 135 -1.99 7.14 6.06
N SER A 136 -2.53 7.32 7.27
CA SER A 136 -3.62 8.27 7.52
C SER A 136 -3.27 9.69 7.05
N TYR A 137 -2.09 10.21 7.39
CA TYR A 137 -1.67 11.55 6.93
C TYR A 137 -1.47 11.63 5.41
N LEU A 138 -0.95 10.58 4.78
CA LEU A 138 -0.85 10.52 3.31
C LEU A 138 -2.23 10.60 2.65
N ARG A 139 -3.20 9.83 3.16
CA ARG A 139 -4.59 9.85 2.65
C ARG A 139 -5.32 11.15 2.96
N LEU A 140 -5.05 11.76 4.12
CA LEU A 140 -5.55 13.09 4.44
C LEU A 140 -5.02 14.13 3.44
N SER A 141 -3.72 14.10 3.16
CA SER A 141 -3.09 15.01 2.19
C SER A 141 -3.71 14.83 0.80
N GLU A 142 -3.91 13.59 0.34
CA GLU A 142 -4.60 13.30 -0.92
C GLU A 142 -6.04 13.85 -0.93
N LEU A 143 -6.81 13.66 0.13
CA LEU A 143 -8.18 14.18 0.25
C LEU A 143 -8.22 15.71 0.20
N LEU A 144 -7.31 16.37 0.90
CA LEU A 144 -7.23 17.84 0.94
C LEU A 144 -6.84 18.42 -0.42
N LEU A 145 -5.92 17.77 -1.15
CA LEU A 145 -5.61 18.14 -2.54
C LEU A 145 -6.85 18.07 -3.43
N ARG A 146 -7.63 16.99 -3.35
CA ARG A 146 -8.85 16.83 -4.15
C ARG A 146 -9.93 17.86 -3.82
N LYS A 147 -9.97 18.35 -2.57
CA LYS A 147 -10.87 19.45 -2.15
C LYS A 147 -10.34 20.84 -2.51
N GLY A 148 -9.09 20.95 -2.96
CA GLY A 148 -8.42 22.21 -3.27
C GLY A 148 -7.72 22.89 -2.08
N ASP A 149 -7.72 22.28 -0.90
CA ASP A 149 -6.99 22.78 0.27
C ASP A 149 -5.51 22.39 0.19
N LYS A 150 -4.76 23.19 -0.58
CA LYS A 150 -3.33 23.00 -0.80
C LYS A 150 -2.50 23.18 0.48
N GLN A 151 -2.89 24.10 1.37
CA GLN A 151 -2.14 24.37 2.59
C GLN A 151 -2.26 23.21 3.58
N GLY A 152 -3.49 22.74 3.82
CA GLY A 152 -3.72 21.57 4.67
C GLY A 152 -3.07 20.30 4.10
N ALA A 153 -3.12 20.12 2.77
CA ALA A 153 -2.46 19.00 2.11
C ALA A 153 -0.94 19.00 2.32
N SER A 154 -0.29 20.16 2.18
CA SER A 154 1.14 20.29 2.40
C SER A 154 1.51 20.05 3.86
N ALA A 155 0.71 20.53 4.82
CA ALA A 155 0.95 20.31 6.24
C ALA A 155 0.91 18.82 6.58
N ALA A 156 -0.14 18.11 6.14
CA ALA A 156 -0.26 16.67 6.34
C ALA A 156 0.89 15.86 5.70
N ALA A 157 1.38 16.28 4.53
CA ALA A 157 2.55 15.64 3.91
C ALA A 157 3.85 15.90 4.69
N LEU A 158 4.03 17.10 5.25
CA LEU A 158 5.19 17.45 6.08
C LEU A 158 5.18 16.71 7.42
N ASP A 159 4.02 16.45 8.00
CA ASP A 159 3.90 15.64 9.20
C ASP A 159 4.43 14.21 8.98
N VAL A 160 4.22 13.65 7.78
CA VAL A 160 4.83 12.36 7.40
C VAL A 160 6.35 12.48 7.26
N LEU A 161 6.83 13.50 6.54
CA LEU A 161 8.27 13.69 6.30
C LEU A 161 9.07 13.99 7.57
N SER A 162 8.45 14.64 8.55
CA SER A 162 9.06 14.92 9.86
C SER A 162 9.03 13.72 10.81
N SER A 163 8.20 12.71 10.53
CA SER A 163 8.09 11.53 11.38
C SER A 163 9.31 10.60 11.23
N CYS A 164 9.95 10.29 12.37
CA CYS A 164 11.10 9.40 12.43
C CYS A 164 10.68 7.96 12.06
N GLY A 165 11.47 7.28 11.21
CA GLY A 165 11.22 5.89 10.82
C GLY A 165 10.30 5.70 9.62
N SER A 166 9.94 6.76 8.90
CA SER A 166 9.22 6.64 7.62
C SER A 166 9.97 5.77 6.63
N ASN A 167 9.31 4.74 6.11
CA ASN A 167 9.90 3.90 5.07
C ASN A 167 10.08 4.69 3.74
N PRO A 168 10.94 4.24 2.83
CA PRO A 168 11.21 4.97 1.59
C PRO A 168 9.98 5.26 0.74
N VAL A 169 9.06 4.30 0.60
CA VAL A 169 7.81 4.48 -0.17
C VAL A 169 6.94 5.58 0.44
N THR A 170 6.79 5.59 1.76
CA THR A 170 6.05 6.61 2.50
C THR A 170 6.66 8.00 2.29
N GLN A 171 7.99 8.11 2.31
CA GLN A 171 8.68 9.38 2.04
C GLN A 171 8.47 9.86 0.60
N VAL A 172 8.60 8.97 -0.39
CA VAL A 172 8.34 9.30 -1.81
C VAL A 172 6.92 9.82 -1.99
N ARG A 173 5.92 9.12 -1.42
CA ARG A 173 4.52 9.52 -1.48
C ARG A 173 4.29 10.90 -0.88
N ALA A 174 4.86 11.16 0.29
CA ALA A 174 4.74 12.46 0.94
C ALA A 174 5.39 13.59 0.12
N LEU A 175 6.56 13.33 -0.50
CA LEU A 175 7.21 14.30 -1.39
C LEU A 175 6.37 14.63 -2.62
N ILE A 176 5.77 13.62 -3.26
CA ILE A 176 4.87 13.82 -4.41
C ILE A 176 3.64 14.65 -4.00
N LEU A 177 3.01 14.30 -2.87
CA LEU A 177 1.84 15.04 -2.36
C LEU A 177 2.20 16.49 -2.01
N SER A 178 3.36 16.71 -1.38
CA SER A 178 3.86 18.05 -1.07
C SER A 178 4.18 18.86 -2.34
N ALA A 179 4.71 18.22 -3.39
CA ALA A 179 4.96 18.86 -4.68
C ALA A 179 3.66 19.28 -5.38
N LYS A 180 2.62 18.43 -5.32
CA LYS A 180 1.28 18.77 -5.84
C LYS A 180 0.60 19.88 -5.07
N ALA A 181 0.81 19.92 -3.76
CA ALA A 181 0.24 20.94 -2.88
C ALA A 181 0.89 22.30 -3.10
N ASN A 182 2.22 22.34 -3.23
CA ASN A 182 2.97 23.58 -3.42
C ASN A 182 3.84 23.51 -4.69
N PRO A 183 3.45 24.21 -5.78
CA PRO A 183 4.22 24.23 -7.02
C PRO A 183 5.61 24.87 -6.84
N GLU A 184 5.78 25.75 -5.85
CA GLU A 184 7.08 26.34 -5.55
C GLU A 184 8.05 25.26 -5.06
N GLY A 185 9.14 25.09 -5.82
CA GLY A 185 10.13 24.05 -5.57
C GLY A 185 9.59 22.63 -5.78
N ALA A 186 8.48 22.44 -6.51
CA ALA A 186 7.95 21.11 -6.82
C ALA A 186 9.00 20.23 -7.52
N LEU A 187 9.77 20.79 -8.47
CA LEU A 187 10.87 20.08 -9.13
C LEU A 187 11.95 19.61 -8.17
N MET A 188 12.30 20.40 -7.14
CA MET A 188 13.28 19.98 -6.13
C MET A 188 12.75 18.82 -5.28
N LYS A 189 11.47 18.89 -4.86
CA LYS A 189 10.82 17.82 -4.11
C LYS A 189 10.72 16.53 -4.93
N LEU A 190 10.34 16.63 -6.21
CA LEU A 190 10.23 15.48 -7.12
C LEU A 190 11.60 14.91 -7.48
N SER A 191 12.63 15.74 -7.65
CA SER A 191 14.01 15.28 -7.87
C SER A 191 14.53 14.49 -6.68
N ARG A 192 14.24 14.96 -5.45
CA ARG A 192 14.56 14.21 -4.24
C ARG A 192 13.78 12.89 -4.14
N ALA A 193 12.50 12.90 -4.51
CA ALA A 193 11.69 11.68 -4.56
C ALA A 193 12.26 10.68 -5.58
N MET A 194 12.72 11.17 -6.74
CA MET A 194 13.32 10.35 -7.81
C MET A 194 14.62 9.70 -7.34
N GLU A 195 15.51 10.47 -6.69
CA GLU A 195 16.75 9.94 -6.11
C GLU A 195 16.45 8.81 -5.11
N LEU A 196 15.44 9.00 -4.26
CA LEU A 196 15.06 8.01 -3.25
C LEU A 196 14.42 6.76 -3.86
N ALA A 197 13.55 6.94 -4.87
CA ALA A 197 12.94 5.83 -5.61
C ALA A 197 14.00 4.98 -6.34
N ASN A 198 14.95 5.63 -7.01
CA ASN A 198 16.05 4.97 -7.71
C ASN A 198 16.98 4.22 -6.76
N TYR A 199 17.33 4.83 -5.63
CA TYR A 199 18.21 4.20 -4.64
C TYR A 199 17.60 2.93 -4.05
N HIS A 200 16.27 2.88 -3.92
CA HIS A 200 15.53 1.76 -3.34
C HIS A 200 14.82 0.85 -4.36
N TYR A 201 15.05 1.04 -5.66
CA TYR A 201 14.44 0.24 -6.75
C TYR A 201 12.91 0.19 -6.70
N ILE A 202 12.28 1.34 -6.49
CA ILE A 202 10.83 1.46 -6.33
C ILE A 202 10.16 1.81 -7.67
N ASP A 203 10.17 0.86 -8.60
CA ASP A 203 9.84 1.02 -10.03
C ASP A 203 8.52 1.77 -10.29
N TYR A 204 7.45 1.42 -9.57
CA TYR A 204 6.15 2.09 -9.74
C TYR A 204 6.22 3.58 -9.42
N TRP A 205 6.87 3.95 -8.32
CA TRP A 205 6.93 5.33 -7.90
C TRP A 205 7.88 6.15 -8.77
N GLU A 206 8.96 5.56 -9.28
CA GLU A 206 9.84 6.18 -10.28
C GLU A 206 9.02 6.62 -11.50
N SER A 207 8.21 5.71 -12.06
CA SER A 207 7.37 6.00 -13.23
C SER A 207 6.35 7.11 -12.95
N LEU A 208 5.75 7.13 -11.76
CA LEU A 208 4.81 8.16 -11.36
C LEU A 208 5.50 9.52 -11.19
N ILE A 209 6.67 9.58 -10.57
CA ILE A 209 7.44 10.83 -10.42
C ILE A 209 7.83 11.38 -11.80
N ALA A 210 8.28 10.53 -12.72
CA ALA A 210 8.62 10.93 -14.07
C ALA A 210 7.42 11.59 -14.79
N LEU A 211 6.22 11.01 -14.62
CA LEU A 211 4.98 11.57 -15.15
C LEU A 211 4.65 12.94 -14.53
N GLU A 212 4.82 13.10 -13.22
CA GLU A 212 4.57 14.39 -12.54
C GLU A 212 5.58 15.47 -12.98
N ILE A 213 6.85 15.12 -13.16
CA ILE A 213 7.88 16.03 -13.69
C ILE A 213 7.51 16.48 -15.11
N ALA A 214 7.15 15.54 -15.98
CA ALA A 214 6.73 15.85 -17.33
C ALA A 214 5.49 16.76 -17.36
N ASN A 215 4.53 16.52 -16.48
CA ASN A 215 3.32 17.34 -16.39
C ASN A 215 3.62 18.80 -16.00
N ILE A 216 4.55 19.02 -15.07
CA ILE A 216 5.00 20.38 -14.71
C ILE A 216 5.70 21.05 -15.91
N GLN A 217 6.58 20.34 -16.60
CA GLN A 217 7.30 20.86 -17.77
C GLN A 217 6.37 21.24 -18.94
N VAL A 218 5.26 20.53 -19.11
CA VAL A 218 4.26 20.85 -20.15
C VAL A 218 3.36 22.02 -19.72
N SER A 219 3.15 22.21 -18.41
CA SER A 219 2.27 23.24 -17.87
C SER A 219 2.91 24.63 -17.77
N ASP A 220 4.25 24.71 -17.76
CA ASP A 220 5.02 25.95 -17.80
C ASP A 220 5.54 26.22 -19.24
N PRO A 221 4.83 26.99 -20.09
CA PRO A 221 5.32 27.42 -21.40
C PRO A 221 6.39 28.54 -21.33
#